data_AF-A0A521E9Z3-F1
#
_entry.id   AF-A0A521E9Z3-F1
#
_cell.length_a   1.000
_cell.length_b   1.000
_cell.length_c   1.000
_cell.angle_alpha   90.00
_cell.angle_beta   90.00
_cell.angle_gamma   90.00
#
_symmetry.space_group_name_H-M   'P 1'
#
loop_
_entity.id
_entity.type
_entity.pdbx_description
1 polymer ?
#
loop_
_entity_poly.entity_id
_entity_poly.type
_entity_poly.pdbx_seq_one_letter_code
_entity_poly.pdbx_strand_id
1 'polypeptide(L)'
;MQAQVTAQTSLGVIWDVPATESNQTEQLQTFSEHGVQFLEIEASVSSNLQEELTSYPFEVMVRLSPAYLTINDTRDNRNELKETYFQSIESYRDFEALHSIGLLTNSMVQHPDFDPLFNPLLDSLRSASGTDLYFSHGEQWFYFSEPQQAFARQFYDLEFDEQDLISASGFLQSSGTNSPSAEIHFIHSQWLLQALNDYPEFSKSLLAYRTTGEWHLPLPEATPQALNINWLVLVLILLWISLALQFKYLPYIRPMMLRFFFAHRFFVDDILQYRERAAVGGSLLMLKHALFGGMVTYLTGRILLSEEGLTALLENYPLIAIAGNQYISLFFFAALLILITDLISIFWLYLPAKNLNHLSQVINLYAGSFYLDFILVTFMATSFLAGWSPILVLSLAAIFVLIWFLAYNLAAFNASTKMGQNRTTYLLLTIGLHTLVLILFLVVFFTQTDVLQVLKLALSL
;
A
#
# COMPACT_ATOMS: atom_id res chain seq x y z
N MET A 1 43.20 -23.86 -20.25
CA MET A 1 41.82 -23.60 -19.79
C MET A 1 41.91 -23.17 -18.35
N GLN A 2 41.83 -21.87 -18.07
CA GLN A 2 41.63 -21.38 -16.71
C GLN A 2 40.16 -21.67 -16.38
N ALA A 3 39.91 -22.40 -15.30
CA ALA A 3 38.57 -22.56 -14.77
C ALA A 3 38.08 -21.17 -14.37
N GLN A 4 37.03 -20.67 -15.05
CA GLN A 4 36.25 -19.57 -14.52
C GLN A 4 35.63 -20.10 -13.21
N VAL A 5 36.20 -19.65 -12.09
CA VAL A 5 35.51 -19.76 -10.80
C VAL A 5 34.37 -18.76 -10.88
N THR A 6 33.20 -19.24 -11.28
CA THR A 6 31.96 -18.49 -11.11
C THR A 6 31.81 -18.22 -9.62
N ALA A 7 31.74 -16.96 -9.21
CA ALA A 7 31.44 -16.60 -7.83
C ALA A 7 30.10 -17.24 -7.48
N GLN A 8 30.11 -18.18 -6.53
CA GLN A 8 28.92 -18.89 -6.10
C GLN A 8 28.07 -17.93 -5.27
N THR A 9 26.78 -17.87 -5.58
CA THR A 9 25.82 -17.04 -4.85
C THR A 9 25.68 -17.53 -3.41
N SER A 10 25.61 -16.61 -2.45
CA SER A 10 25.41 -16.93 -1.04
C SER A 10 23.92 -16.94 -0.69
N LEU A 11 23.46 -17.98 0.02
CA LEU A 11 22.09 -18.04 0.52
C LEU A 11 22.00 -17.35 1.88
N GLY A 12 21.07 -16.40 2.00
CA GLY A 12 20.73 -15.73 3.26
C GLY A 12 19.29 -16.01 3.66
N VAL A 13 18.99 -15.87 4.95
CA VAL A 13 17.62 -15.93 5.48
C VAL A 13 17.30 -14.67 6.26
N ILE A 14 16.16 -14.04 5.96
CA ILE A 14 15.56 -13.01 6.83
C ILE A 14 14.78 -13.78 7.90
N TRP A 15 15.27 -13.73 9.12
CA TRP A 15 14.84 -14.63 10.17
C TRP A 15 13.94 -13.96 11.20
N ASP A 16 12.65 -14.28 11.12
CA ASP A 16 11.71 -14.07 12.22
C ASP A 16 12.05 -14.98 13.39
N VAL A 17 12.77 -14.45 14.37
CA VAL A 17 13.20 -15.21 15.55
C VAL A 17 11.97 -15.73 16.31
N PRO A 18 11.78 -17.07 16.42
CA PRO A 18 10.64 -17.62 17.12
C PRO A 18 10.73 -17.36 18.63
N ALA A 19 9.58 -17.28 19.30
CA ALA A 19 9.52 -16.91 20.72
C ALA A 19 10.10 -17.98 21.68
N THR A 20 10.25 -19.23 21.24
CA THR A 20 10.71 -20.35 22.06
C THR A 20 12.11 -20.81 21.65
N GLU A 21 13.02 -20.95 22.62
CA GLU A 21 14.41 -21.40 22.40
C GLU A 21 14.47 -22.72 21.61
N SER A 22 13.61 -23.70 21.93
CA SER A 22 13.58 -24.98 21.21
C SER A 22 13.32 -24.82 19.70
N ASN A 23 12.47 -23.87 19.31
CA ASN A 23 12.20 -23.61 17.89
C ASN A 23 13.34 -22.82 17.26
N GLN A 24 14.04 -21.97 18.03
CA GLN A 24 15.22 -21.25 17.56
C GLN A 24 16.31 -22.25 17.16
N THR A 25 16.67 -23.16 18.06
CA THR A 25 17.69 -24.19 17.79
C THR A 25 17.33 -25.08 16.60
N GLU A 26 16.06 -25.51 16.49
CA GLU A 26 15.59 -26.34 15.36
C GLU A 26 15.70 -25.61 14.02
N GLN A 27 15.30 -24.33 13.97
CA GLN A 27 15.41 -23.52 12.75
C GLN A 27 16.87 -23.23 12.40
N LEU A 28 17.71 -22.88 13.37
CA LEU A 28 19.15 -22.67 13.14
C LEU A 28 19.85 -23.93 12.62
N GLN A 29 19.53 -25.08 13.20
CA GLN A 29 20.03 -26.36 12.68
C GLN A 29 19.57 -26.58 11.24
N THR A 30 18.29 -26.37 10.95
CA THR A 30 17.72 -26.50 9.61
C THR A 30 18.45 -25.59 8.62
N PHE A 31 18.66 -24.32 8.95
CA PHE A 31 19.35 -23.36 8.08
C PHE A 31 20.81 -23.79 7.81
N SER A 32 21.52 -24.24 8.84
CA SER A 32 22.92 -24.70 8.72
C SER A 32 23.06 -25.96 7.84
N GLU A 33 22.14 -26.91 8.01
CA GLU A 33 22.08 -28.12 7.20
C GLU A 33 21.86 -27.78 5.71
N HIS A 34 20.98 -26.82 5.42
CA HIS A 34 20.63 -26.41 4.06
C HIS A 34 21.57 -25.37 3.44
N GLY A 35 22.69 -25.05 4.09
CA GLY A 35 23.75 -24.22 3.52
C GLY A 35 23.46 -22.73 3.53
N VAL A 36 22.58 -22.27 4.41
CA VAL A 36 22.43 -20.83 4.71
C VAL A 36 23.76 -20.33 5.27
N GLN A 37 24.23 -19.21 4.73
CA GLN A 37 25.48 -18.56 5.14
C GLN A 37 25.21 -17.26 5.89
N PHE A 38 24.15 -16.55 5.53
CA PHE A 38 23.79 -15.27 6.13
C PHE A 38 22.46 -15.35 6.87
N LEU A 39 22.37 -14.72 8.03
CA LEU A 39 21.10 -14.51 8.74
C LEU A 39 20.90 -13.01 8.95
N GLU A 40 19.81 -12.46 8.44
CA GLU A 40 19.36 -11.13 8.84
C GLU A 40 18.33 -11.26 9.96
N ILE A 41 18.56 -10.59 11.09
CA ILE A 41 17.67 -10.58 12.25
C ILE A 41 17.32 -9.14 12.63
N GLU A 42 16.08 -8.92 13.09
CA GLU A 42 15.73 -7.63 13.69
C GLU A 42 16.46 -7.43 15.03
N ALA A 43 16.79 -6.19 15.34
CA ALA A 43 17.35 -5.80 16.63
C ALA A 43 16.47 -6.28 17.80
N SER A 44 17.08 -6.49 18.97
CA SER A 44 16.49 -7.02 20.23
C SER A 44 16.77 -8.50 20.53
N VAL A 45 17.86 -9.03 19.97
CA VAL A 45 18.28 -10.41 20.19
C VAL A 45 18.92 -10.56 21.56
N SER A 46 18.47 -11.56 22.34
CA SER A 46 19.01 -11.85 23.67
C SER A 46 20.47 -12.29 23.60
N SER A 47 21.25 -12.01 24.66
CA SER A 47 22.65 -12.44 24.72
C SER A 47 22.81 -13.97 24.61
N ASN A 48 21.83 -14.75 25.09
CA ASN A 48 21.82 -16.21 24.94
C ASN A 48 21.75 -16.62 23.46
N LEU A 49 20.88 -15.97 22.68
CA LEU A 49 20.77 -16.28 21.25
C LEU A 49 22.02 -15.82 20.47
N GLN A 50 22.67 -14.72 20.88
CA GLN A 50 23.96 -14.31 20.30
C GLN A 50 25.05 -15.37 20.54
N GLU A 51 25.12 -15.93 21.76
CA GLU A 51 26.06 -17.01 22.07
C GLU A 51 25.75 -18.29 21.26
N GLU A 52 24.46 -18.64 21.13
CA GLU A 52 24.03 -19.77 20.31
C GLU A 52 24.39 -19.59 18.84
N LEU A 53 24.13 -18.41 18.26
CA LEU A 53 24.46 -18.09 16.87
C LEU A 53 25.96 -18.24 16.56
N THR A 54 26.82 -17.98 17.54
CA THR A 54 28.28 -18.15 17.42
C THR A 54 28.69 -19.63 17.28
N SER A 55 27.82 -20.56 17.69
CA SER A 55 28.05 -22.00 17.52
C SER A 55 27.75 -22.51 16.10
N TYR A 56 27.18 -21.66 15.24
CA TYR A 56 26.84 -21.97 13.85
C TYR A 56 27.73 -21.19 12.89
N PRO A 57 27.93 -21.67 11.64
CA PRO A 57 28.80 -21.03 10.66
C PRO A 57 28.11 -19.86 9.93
N PHE A 58 27.24 -19.12 10.61
CA PHE A 58 26.48 -18.01 10.01
C PHE A 58 27.23 -16.69 10.16
N GLU A 59 27.16 -15.86 9.13
CA GLU A 59 27.43 -14.43 9.20
C GLU A 59 26.12 -13.70 9.51
N VAL A 60 26.07 -12.97 10.63
CA VAL A 60 24.82 -12.39 11.14
C VAL A 60 24.76 -10.90 10.82
N MET A 61 23.68 -10.50 10.17
CA MET A 61 23.34 -9.12 9.87
C MET A 61 22.22 -8.68 10.80
N VAL A 62 22.38 -7.54 11.46
CA VAL A 62 21.38 -7.03 12.41
C VAL A 62 20.70 -5.81 11.82
N ARG A 63 19.39 -5.91 11.57
CA ARG A 63 18.56 -4.80 11.08
C ARG A 63 17.96 -4.05 12.25
N LEU A 64 18.28 -2.77 12.37
CA LEU A 64 17.71 -1.88 13.37
C LEU A 64 16.30 -1.44 12.96
N SER A 65 15.42 -1.26 13.94
CA SER A 65 13.97 -1.06 13.74
C SER A 65 13.49 0.24 13.07
N PRO A 66 14.29 1.30 12.81
CA PRO A 66 13.76 2.45 12.09
C PRO A 66 13.46 2.12 10.61
N ALA A 67 12.17 1.96 10.31
CA ALA A 67 11.66 1.80 8.96
C ALA A 67 10.95 3.08 8.50
N TYR A 68 10.88 3.25 7.17
CA TYR A 68 10.08 4.29 6.51
C TYR A 68 10.32 5.73 6.97
N LEU A 69 11.56 6.05 7.38
CA LEU A 69 11.92 7.38 7.85
C LEU A 69 11.84 8.41 6.72
N THR A 70 11.15 9.52 7.00
CA THR A 70 11.13 10.70 6.15
C THR A 70 12.27 11.66 6.49
N ILE A 71 12.43 12.69 5.65
CA ILE A 71 13.39 13.78 5.87
C ILE A 71 13.06 14.51 7.17
N ASN A 72 11.77 14.73 7.44
CA ASN A 72 11.32 15.43 8.64
C ASN A 72 11.52 14.57 9.89
N ASP A 73 11.26 13.26 9.85
CA ASP A 73 11.57 12.36 10.97
C ASP A 73 13.06 12.38 11.32
N THR A 74 13.90 12.31 10.28
CA THR A 74 15.36 12.34 10.43
C THR A 74 15.84 13.68 11.02
N ARG A 75 15.21 14.81 10.64
CA ARG A 75 15.55 16.14 11.13
C ARG A 75 15.10 16.34 12.57
N ASP A 76 13.84 16.02 12.86
CA ASP A 76 13.17 16.39 14.09
C ASP A 76 13.56 15.43 15.23
N ASN A 77 13.78 14.14 14.93
CA ASN A 77 14.13 13.11 15.90
C ASN A 77 15.62 12.72 15.88
N ARG A 78 16.49 13.55 15.29
CA ARG A 78 17.91 13.22 15.07
C ARG A 78 18.66 12.74 16.31
N ASN A 79 18.45 13.39 17.45
CA ASN A 79 19.15 13.06 18.69
C ASN A 79 18.66 11.74 19.28
N GLU A 80 17.36 11.49 19.22
CA GLU A 80 16.74 10.24 19.66
C GLU A 80 17.21 9.08 18.77
N LEU A 81 17.12 9.24 17.44
CA LEU A 81 17.66 8.26 16.49
C LEU A 81 19.14 7.95 16.76
N LYS A 82 19.94 8.98 17.04
CA LYS A 82 21.35 8.80 17.43
C LYS A 82 21.46 7.93 18.68
N GLU A 83 20.79 8.29 19.76
CA GLU A 83 20.85 7.55 21.02
C GLU A 83 20.42 6.09 20.85
N THR A 84 19.30 5.86 20.17
CA THR A 84 18.80 4.51 19.85
C THR A 84 19.82 3.70 19.07
N TYR A 85 20.38 4.25 17.99
CA TYR A 85 21.38 3.53 17.19
C TYR A 85 22.65 3.21 17.98
N PHE A 86 23.16 4.17 18.76
CA PHE A 86 24.35 3.95 19.58
C PHE A 86 24.11 2.87 20.64
N GLN A 87 22.94 2.89 21.29
CA GLN A 87 22.57 1.88 22.28
C GLN A 87 22.46 0.49 21.63
N SER A 88 21.83 0.39 20.46
CA SER A 88 21.72 -0.86 19.73
C SER A 88 23.09 -1.37 19.28
N ILE A 89 23.93 -0.53 18.68
CA ILE A 89 25.28 -0.92 18.24
C ILE A 89 26.13 -1.43 19.40
N GLU A 90 26.12 -0.74 20.55
CA GLU A 90 26.91 -1.18 21.72
C GLU A 90 26.46 -2.56 22.23
N SER A 91 25.16 -2.91 22.08
CA SER A 91 24.64 -4.22 22.49
C SER A 91 25.16 -5.40 21.66
N TYR A 92 25.77 -5.13 20.50
CA TYR A 92 26.34 -6.14 19.60
C TYR A 92 27.87 -6.07 19.51
N ARG A 93 28.53 -5.26 20.33
CA ARG A 93 29.97 -5.00 20.24
C ARG A 93 30.84 -6.25 20.37
N ASP A 94 30.43 -7.18 21.24
CA ASP A 94 31.15 -8.42 21.52
C ASP A 94 30.57 -9.62 20.75
N PHE A 95 29.66 -9.39 19.80
CA PHE A 95 29.01 -10.45 19.05
C PHE A 95 29.90 -10.91 17.88
N GLU A 96 30.62 -12.01 18.09
CA GLU A 96 31.67 -12.48 17.15
C GLU A 96 31.14 -12.84 15.75
N ALA A 97 29.90 -13.35 15.66
CA ALA A 97 29.28 -13.69 14.38
C ALA A 97 28.70 -12.47 13.63
N LEU A 98 28.80 -11.26 14.18
CA LEU A 98 28.26 -10.05 13.57
C LEU A 98 29.05 -9.67 12.31
N HIS A 99 28.38 -9.68 11.17
CA HIS A 99 28.92 -9.27 9.89
C HIS A 99 28.64 -7.79 9.57
N SER A 100 27.41 -7.32 9.76
CA SER A 100 27.05 -5.92 9.48
C SER A 100 25.77 -5.48 10.21
N ILE A 101 25.54 -4.16 10.28
CA ILE A 101 24.37 -3.56 10.94
C ILE A 101 23.58 -2.69 9.95
N GLY A 102 22.29 -2.99 9.81
CA GLY A 102 21.33 -2.27 8.99
C GLY A 102 20.73 -1.10 9.74
N LEU A 103 20.97 0.13 9.30
CA LEU A 103 20.46 1.31 10.00
C LEU A 103 19.07 1.74 9.54
N LEU A 104 18.77 1.56 8.26
CA LEU A 104 17.57 2.09 7.62
C LEU A 104 16.90 1.01 6.78
N THR A 105 15.58 0.90 6.93
CA THR A 105 14.74 0.04 6.09
C THR A 105 13.74 0.90 5.35
N ASN A 106 13.68 0.79 4.02
CA ASN A 106 12.67 1.43 3.17
C ASN A 106 12.45 2.93 3.48
N SER A 107 13.53 3.64 3.79
CA SER A 107 13.51 5.08 4.14
C SER A 107 13.84 5.95 2.93
N MET A 108 13.72 7.28 3.05
CA MET A 108 13.97 8.24 1.96
C MET A 108 15.47 8.42 1.60
N VAL A 109 16.29 7.36 1.67
CA VAL A 109 17.75 7.40 1.48
C VAL A 109 18.16 7.95 0.11
N GLN A 110 17.35 7.73 -0.92
CA GLN A 110 17.62 8.22 -2.28
C GLN A 110 17.27 9.72 -2.47
N HIS A 111 16.63 10.36 -1.49
CA HIS A 111 16.24 11.77 -1.62
C HIS A 111 17.48 12.69 -1.46
N PRO A 112 17.70 13.68 -2.35
CA PRO A 112 18.90 14.54 -2.30
C PRO A 112 19.11 15.28 -0.96
N ASP A 113 18.02 15.61 -0.28
CA ASP A 113 18.05 16.29 1.02
C ASP A 113 18.22 15.34 2.23
N PHE A 114 18.19 14.03 2.02
CA PHE A 114 18.36 13.05 3.09
C PHE A 114 19.82 12.91 3.51
N ASP A 115 20.72 12.75 2.53
CA ASP A 115 22.16 12.58 2.76
C ASP A 115 22.78 13.67 3.66
N PRO A 116 22.55 14.99 3.43
CA PRO A 116 23.12 16.03 4.29
C PRO A 116 22.64 15.96 5.75
N LEU A 117 21.46 15.39 5.99
CA LEU A 117 20.90 15.23 7.34
C LEU A 117 21.44 13.98 8.03
N PHE A 118 21.53 12.87 7.29
CA PHE A 118 21.89 11.57 7.84
C PHE A 118 23.40 11.31 7.89
N ASN A 119 24.19 11.80 6.93
CA ASN A 119 25.64 11.54 6.87
C ASN A 119 26.40 11.91 8.16
N PRO A 120 26.15 13.05 8.83
CA PRO A 120 26.83 13.34 10.10
C PRO A 120 26.52 12.34 11.22
N LEU A 121 25.32 11.73 11.18
CA LEU A 121 24.96 10.64 12.09
C LEU A 121 25.68 9.36 11.70
N LEU A 122 25.63 8.98 10.42
CA LEU A 122 26.32 7.82 9.86
C LEU A 122 27.82 7.82 10.19
N ASP A 123 28.52 8.96 10.03
CA ASP A 123 29.95 9.09 10.34
C ASP A 123 30.25 8.81 11.83
N SER A 124 29.35 9.24 12.71
CA SER A 124 29.45 8.97 14.14
C SER A 124 29.26 7.48 14.44
N LEU A 125 28.31 6.84 13.76
CA LEU A 125 27.98 5.42 13.95
C LEU A 125 29.06 4.49 13.39
N ARG A 126 29.62 4.78 12.21
CA ARG A 126 30.73 4.03 11.61
C ARG A 126 31.93 3.93 12.54
N SER A 127 32.23 5.03 13.23
CA SER A 127 33.34 5.09 14.18
C SER A 127 33.09 4.24 15.43
N ALA A 128 31.84 3.99 15.77
CA ALA A 128 31.43 3.27 16.97
C ALA A 128 31.20 1.77 16.72
N SER A 129 30.67 1.40 15.55
CA SER A 129 30.29 0.02 15.23
C SER A 129 31.48 -0.89 15.01
N GLY A 130 32.54 -0.39 14.37
CA GLY A 130 33.69 -1.22 13.95
C GLY A 130 33.34 -2.27 12.90
N THR A 131 32.13 -2.22 12.34
CA THR A 131 31.59 -3.13 11.31
C THR A 131 30.90 -2.34 10.20
N ASP A 132 30.65 -2.99 9.07
CA ASP A 132 29.96 -2.40 7.93
C ASP A 132 28.52 -2.05 8.27
N LEU A 133 28.07 -0.93 7.71
CA LEU A 133 26.72 -0.41 7.90
C LEU A 133 25.98 -0.45 6.57
N TYR A 134 24.74 -0.92 6.59
CA TYR A 134 23.91 -1.04 5.40
C TYR A 134 22.53 -0.40 5.57
N PHE A 135 21.82 -0.26 4.46
CA PHE A 135 20.39 0.03 4.42
C PHE A 135 19.71 -0.89 3.41
N SER A 136 18.42 -1.14 3.61
CA SER A 136 17.58 -1.82 2.62
C SER A 136 16.57 -0.87 2.01
N HIS A 137 16.28 -1.08 0.73
CA HIS A 137 15.29 -0.31 -0.02
C HIS A 137 14.63 -1.21 -1.06
N GLY A 138 13.32 -1.41 -0.92
CA GLY A 138 12.60 -2.46 -1.62
C GLY A 138 13.20 -3.83 -1.30
N GLU A 139 13.39 -4.66 -2.32
CA GLU A 139 13.94 -6.02 -2.20
C GLU A 139 15.48 -6.05 -2.24
N GLN A 140 16.18 -4.95 -1.94
CA GLN A 140 17.63 -4.83 -2.13
C GLN A 140 18.36 -4.21 -0.92
N TRP A 141 19.59 -4.66 -0.68
CA TRP A 141 20.47 -4.19 0.39
C TRP A 141 21.72 -3.53 -0.17
N PHE A 142 22.11 -2.43 0.45
CA PHE A 142 23.23 -1.59 0.01
C PHE A 142 24.10 -1.22 1.20
N TYR A 143 25.41 -1.35 1.05
CA TYR A 143 26.32 -0.75 2.03
C TYR A 143 26.31 0.76 1.85
N PHE A 144 26.37 1.50 2.96
CA PHE A 144 26.49 2.96 2.88
C PHE A 144 27.82 3.42 2.24
N SER A 145 28.83 2.55 2.18
CA SER A 145 30.09 2.81 1.46
C SER A 145 29.90 2.75 -0.06
N GLU A 146 28.94 1.95 -0.54
CA GLU A 146 28.69 1.68 -1.96
C GLU A 146 27.18 1.71 -2.27
N PRO A 147 26.49 2.86 -2.08
CA PRO A 147 25.02 2.94 -2.13
C PRO A 147 24.40 2.69 -3.52
N GLN A 148 25.23 2.53 -4.55
CA GLN A 148 24.79 2.33 -5.95
C GLN A 148 24.83 0.85 -6.37
N GLN A 149 25.41 -0.03 -5.55
CA GLN A 149 25.57 -1.44 -5.86
C GLN A 149 24.96 -2.27 -4.76
N ALA A 150 23.85 -2.94 -5.07
CA ALA A 150 23.23 -3.87 -4.14
C ALA A 150 24.18 -5.06 -3.90
N PHE A 151 24.39 -5.43 -2.65
CA PHE A 151 25.15 -6.62 -2.27
C PHE A 151 24.24 -7.81 -1.95
N ALA A 152 22.97 -7.55 -1.64
CA ALA A 152 21.97 -8.58 -1.43
C ALA A 152 20.63 -8.20 -2.07
N ARG A 153 19.82 -9.23 -2.32
CA ARG A 153 18.44 -9.09 -2.75
C ARG A 153 17.53 -10.13 -2.10
N GLN A 154 16.24 -9.86 -2.04
CA GLN A 154 15.24 -10.73 -1.43
C GLN A 154 14.34 -11.40 -2.47
N PHE A 155 13.98 -12.65 -2.21
CA PHE A 155 12.86 -13.33 -2.83
C PHE A 155 11.57 -12.95 -2.10
N TYR A 156 10.58 -12.44 -2.84
CA TYR A 156 9.25 -11.96 -2.42
C TYR A 156 8.81 -12.29 -0.98
N ASP A 157 8.27 -11.30 -0.27
CA ASP A 157 7.69 -11.48 1.07
C ASP A 157 6.24 -11.98 1.00
N LEU A 158 6.05 -13.25 0.62
CA LEU A 158 4.74 -13.88 0.47
C LEU A 158 4.64 -15.19 1.27
N GLU A 159 3.40 -15.59 1.59
CA GLU A 159 3.11 -16.96 2.05
C GLU A 159 3.48 -17.96 0.96
N PHE A 160 4.04 -19.12 1.33
CA PHE A 160 4.49 -20.12 0.37
C PHE A 160 3.33 -20.69 -0.46
N ASP A 161 3.42 -20.59 -1.78
CA ASP A 161 2.66 -21.40 -2.73
C ASP A 161 3.64 -22.29 -3.54
N GLU A 162 3.24 -23.53 -3.82
CA GLU A 162 4.05 -24.47 -4.62
C GLU A 162 4.40 -23.88 -6.01
N GLN A 163 3.54 -23.03 -6.57
CA GLN A 163 3.78 -22.33 -7.84
C GLN A 163 4.95 -21.34 -7.75
N ASP A 164 5.25 -20.82 -6.56
CA ASP A 164 6.36 -19.88 -6.34
C ASP A 164 7.71 -20.53 -6.51
N LEU A 165 7.80 -21.87 -6.42
CA LEU A 165 9.04 -22.63 -6.66
C LEU A 165 9.63 -22.35 -8.05
N ILE A 166 8.79 -22.02 -9.04
CA ILE A 166 9.25 -21.63 -10.38
C ILE A 166 10.01 -20.30 -10.29
N SER A 167 9.43 -19.31 -9.62
CA SER A 167 10.03 -17.99 -9.41
C SER A 167 11.27 -18.08 -8.53
N ALA A 168 11.22 -18.86 -7.44
CA ALA A 168 12.34 -19.07 -6.52
C ALA A 168 13.52 -19.75 -7.23
N SER A 169 13.25 -20.74 -8.08
CA SER A 169 14.25 -21.39 -8.90
C SER A 169 14.95 -20.40 -9.83
N GLY A 170 14.18 -19.53 -10.51
CA GLY A 170 14.74 -18.46 -11.34
C GLY A 170 15.57 -17.48 -10.54
N PHE A 171 15.09 -17.05 -9.37
CA PHE A 171 15.77 -16.13 -8.47
C PHE A 171 17.10 -16.68 -7.94
N LEU A 172 17.14 -17.96 -7.56
CA LEU A 172 18.36 -18.63 -7.10
C LEU A 172 19.36 -18.86 -8.24
N GLN A 173 18.87 -19.09 -9.47
CA GLN A 173 19.71 -19.26 -10.65
C GLN A 173 20.26 -17.94 -11.22
N SER A 174 19.64 -16.79 -10.96
CA SER A 174 20.13 -15.52 -11.46
C SER A 174 21.37 -15.05 -10.69
N SER A 175 22.49 -15.75 -10.84
CA SER A 175 23.79 -15.25 -10.40
C SER A 175 24.07 -13.94 -11.13
N GLY A 176 24.32 -12.86 -10.38
CA GLY A 176 24.60 -11.53 -10.91
C GLY A 176 25.73 -11.58 -11.94
N THR A 177 25.38 -11.54 -13.22
CA THR A 177 26.34 -11.61 -14.35
C THR A 177 27.28 -10.42 -14.45
N ASN A 178 27.15 -9.43 -13.54
CA ASN A 178 27.88 -8.16 -13.60
C ASN A 178 28.46 -7.67 -12.25
N SER A 179 28.35 -8.43 -11.14
CA SER A 179 28.93 -8.01 -9.84
C SER A 179 30.21 -8.80 -9.53
N PRO A 180 31.33 -8.12 -9.21
CA PRO A 180 32.60 -8.78 -8.87
C PRO A 180 32.63 -9.43 -7.48
N SER A 181 31.59 -9.24 -6.66
CA SER A 181 31.37 -9.86 -5.35
C SER A 181 30.20 -10.85 -5.41
N ALA A 182 30.26 -11.94 -4.63
CA ALA A 182 29.15 -12.88 -4.49
C ALA A 182 27.93 -12.13 -3.91
N GLU A 183 26.81 -12.17 -4.64
CA GLU A 183 25.54 -11.57 -4.22
C GLU A 183 24.86 -12.49 -3.19
N ILE A 184 24.25 -11.90 -2.16
CA ILE A 184 23.48 -12.64 -1.16
C ILE A 184 22.01 -12.69 -1.59
N HIS A 185 21.43 -13.88 -1.62
CA HIS A 185 20.03 -14.10 -1.92
C HIS A 185 19.27 -14.41 -0.64
N PHE A 186 18.50 -13.44 -0.17
CA PHE A 186 17.65 -13.57 1.00
C PHE A 186 16.32 -14.25 0.66
N ILE A 187 15.92 -15.18 1.52
CA ILE A 187 14.59 -15.79 1.54
C ILE A 187 14.02 -15.62 2.94
N HIS A 188 12.74 -15.31 3.06
CA HIS A 188 12.10 -15.20 4.37
C HIS A 188 12.03 -16.56 5.07
N SER A 189 12.29 -16.61 6.38
CA SER A 189 12.37 -17.87 7.13
C SER A 189 11.09 -18.70 7.03
N GLN A 190 9.92 -18.05 7.10
CA GLN A 190 8.63 -18.74 7.02
C GLN A 190 8.45 -19.44 5.68
N TRP A 191 8.75 -18.73 4.58
CA TRP A 191 8.66 -19.29 3.22
C TRP A 191 9.65 -20.46 3.06
N LEU A 192 10.91 -20.28 3.49
CA LEU A 192 11.92 -21.33 3.38
C LEU A 192 11.53 -22.59 4.14
N LEU A 193 11.09 -22.45 5.39
CA LEU A 193 10.70 -23.58 6.22
C LEU A 193 9.47 -24.31 5.66
N GLN A 194 8.48 -23.57 5.16
CA GLN A 194 7.31 -24.16 4.48
C GLN A 194 7.72 -24.89 3.20
N ALA A 195 8.54 -24.28 2.35
CA ALA A 195 9.04 -24.90 1.13
C ALA A 195 9.82 -26.20 1.40
N LEU A 196 10.67 -26.21 2.43
CA LEU A 196 11.42 -27.39 2.84
C LEU A 196 10.52 -28.53 3.35
N ASN A 197 9.44 -28.19 4.06
CA ASN A 197 8.51 -29.15 4.61
C ASN A 197 7.55 -29.71 3.54
N ASP A 198 6.97 -28.83 2.74
CA ASP A 198 5.89 -29.15 1.80
C ASP A 198 6.44 -29.68 0.47
N TYR A 199 7.68 -29.32 0.11
CA TYR A 199 8.35 -29.78 -1.10
C TYR A 199 9.75 -30.37 -0.81
N PRO A 200 9.85 -31.66 -0.40
CA PRO A 200 11.11 -32.28 -0.01
C PRO A 200 12.21 -32.24 -1.08
N GLU A 201 11.83 -32.10 -2.36
CA GLU A 201 12.81 -31.99 -3.45
C GLU A 201 13.53 -30.64 -3.44
N PHE A 202 12.93 -29.60 -2.87
CA PHE A 202 13.59 -28.30 -2.64
C PHE A 202 14.79 -28.44 -1.70
N SER A 203 14.62 -29.21 -0.60
CA SER A 203 15.71 -29.54 0.32
C SER A 203 16.87 -30.24 -0.40
N LYS A 204 16.57 -31.26 -1.21
CA LYS A 204 17.59 -31.98 -1.99
C LYS A 204 18.31 -31.06 -2.98
N SER A 205 17.58 -30.16 -3.64
CA SER A 205 18.13 -29.19 -4.57
C SER A 205 19.06 -28.18 -3.89
N LEU A 206 18.71 -27.67 -2.71
CA LEU A 206 19.58 -26.79 -1.92
C LEU A 206 20.87 -27.49 -1.48
N LEU A 207 20.77 -28.72 -0.98
CA LEU A 207 21.92 -29.53 -0.59
C LEU A 207 22.82 -29.88 -1.79
N ALA A 208 22.23 -30.21 -2.93
CA ALA A 208 22.96 -30.44 -4.18
C ALA A 208 23.66 -29.14 -4.62
N TYR A 209 22.96 -28.01 -4.65
CA TYR A 209 23.52 -26.72 -5.03
C TYR A 209 24.71 -26.31 -4.14
N ARG A 210 24.61 -26.53 -2.83
CA ARG A 210 25.70 -26.31 -1.88
C ARG A 210 26.96 -27.11 -2.24
N THR A 211 26.79 -28.35 -2.68
CA THR A 211 27.91 -29.29 -2.91
C THR A 211 28.48 -29.23 -4.33
N THR A 212 27.63 -29.03 -5.34
CA THR A 212 28.01 -29.06 -6.75
C THR A 212 28.07 -27.68 -7.40
N GLY A 213 27.41 -26.68 -6.81
CA GLY A 213 27.20 -25.36 -7.43
C GLY A 213 26.15 -25.37 -8.55
N GLU A 214 25.51 -26.51 -8.84
CA GLU A 214 24.52 -26.66 -9.91
C GLU A 214 23.10 -26.69 -9.34
N TRP A 215 22.28 -25.73 -9.73
CA TRP A 215 20.89 -25.64 -9.26
C TRP A 215 19.95 -26.45 -10.16
N HIS A 216 19.35 -27.49 -9.60
CA HIS A 216 18.35 -28.33 -10.26
C HIS A 216 17.18 -28.58 -9.33
N LEU A 217 16.05 -27.91 -9.58
CA LEU A 217 14.78 -28.14 -8.89
C LEU A 217 13.79 -28.82 -9.84
N PRO A 218 13.32 -30.05 -9.58
CA PRO A 218 12.12 -30.55 -10.24
C PRO A 218 10.97 -29.62 -9.87
N LEU A 219 10.26 -29.07 -10.85
CA LEU A 219 9.15 -28.17 -10.61
C LEU A 219 7.84 -28.96 -10.51
N PRO A 220 6.88 -28.52 -9.69
CA PRO A 220 5.58 -29.15 -9.58
C PRO A 220 4.81 -29.12 -10.90
N GLU A 221 3.95 -30.12 -11.13
CA GLU A 221 2.98 -30.05 -12.22
C GLU A 221 1.98 -28.94 -11.91
N ALA A 222 1.69 -28.08 -12.91
CA ALA A 222 0.80 -26.93 -12.71
C ALA A 222 -0.57 -27.40 -12.18
N THR A 223 -0.83 -27.13 -10.90
CA THR A 223 -2.13 -27.40 -10.30
C THR A 223 -3.18 -26.45 -10.89
N PRO A 224 -4.42 -26.92 -11.15
CA PRO A 224 -5.49 -26.04 -11.57
C PRO A 224 -5.70 -24.98 -10.48
N GLN A 225 -5.45 -23.70 -10.81
CA GLN A 225 -5.63 -22.60 -9.87
C GLN A 225 -7.01 -22.70 -9.20
N ALA A 226 -7.03 -22.75 -7.87
CA ALA A 226 -8.26 -22.71 -7.09
C ALA A 226 -9.05 -21.46 -7.49
N LEU A 227 -10.38 -21.59 -7.54
CA LEU A 227 -11.27 -20.50 -7.92
C LEU A 227 -11.24 -19.41 -6.84
N ASN A 228 -10.29 -18.48 -6.93
CA ASN A 228 -10.14 -17.41 -5.96
C ASN A 228 -11.25 -16.38 -6.21
N ILE A 229 -12.20 -16.27 -5.29
CA ILE A 229 -13.35 -15.37 -5.42
C ILE A 229 -12.84 -13.94 -5.30
N ASN A 230 -12.86 -13.20 -6.42
CA ASN A 230 -12.44 -11.81 -6.42
C ASN A 230 -13.45 -10.93 -5.66
N TRP A 231 -13.05 -10.44 -4.48
CA TRP A 231 -13.92 -9.66 -3.60
C TRP A 231 -14.43 -8.37 -4.25
N LEU A 232 -13.64 -7.75 -5.16
CA LEU A 232 -14.04 -6.54 -5.89
C LEU A 232 -15.26 -6.82 -6.78
N VAL A 233 -15.25 -7.97 -7.45
CA VAL A 233 -16.38 -8.44 -8.29
C VAL A 233 -17.60 -8.71 -7.40
N LEU A 234 -17.41 -9.32 -6.24
CA LEU A 234 -18.49 -9.58 -5.29
C LEU A 234 -19.17 -8.27 -4.85
N VAL A 235 -18.40 -7.27 -4.42
CA VAL A 235 -18.92 -5.96 -4.02
C VAL A 235 -19.65 -5.28 -5.18
N LEU A 236 -19.08 -5.31 -6.39
CA LEU A 236 -19.71 -4.74 -7.59
C LEU A 236 -21.07 -5.40 -7.88
N ILE A 237 -21.15 -6.73 -7.83
CA ILE A 237 -22.38 -7.49 -8.02
C ILE A 237 -23.42 -7.11 -6.96
N LEU A 238 -23.02 -7.00 -5.69
CA LEU A 238 -23.93 -6.59 -4.61
C LEU A 238 -24.48 -5.17 -4.83
N LEU A 239 -23.67 -4.23 -5.32
CA LEU A 239 -24.09 -2.88 -5.66
C LEU A 239 -25.11 -2.87 -6.81
N TRP A 240 -24.87 -3.67 -7.85
CA TRP A 240 -25.81 -3.84 -8.98
C TRP A 240 -27.11 -4.51 -8.57
N ILE A 241 -27.06 -5.59 -7.76
CA ILE A 241 -28.26 -6.23 -7.20
C ILE A 241 -29.05 -5.21 -6.37
N SER A 242 -28.38 -4.43 -5.53
CA SER A 242 -29.01 -3.35 -4.75
C SER A 242 -29.68 -2.31 -5.65
N LEU A 243 -29.10 -1.95 -6.79
CA LEU A 243 -29.75 -1.07 -7.78
C LEU A 243 -30.97 -1.72 -8.45
N ALA A 244 -30.87 -3.00 -8.83
CA ALA A 244 -31.99 -3.74 -9.41
C ALA A 244 -33.17 -3.85 -8.44
N LEU A 245 -32.89 -4.14 -7.15
CA LEU A 245 -33.89 -4.14 -6.08
C LEU A 245 -34.54 -2.76 -5.93
N GLN A 246 -33.75 -1.69 -5.96
CA GLN A 246 -34.28 -0.32 -5.94
C GLN A 246 -35.22 -0.04 -7.11
N PHE A 247 -34.86 -0.40 -8.34
CA PHE A 247 -35.77 -0.22 -9.49
C PHE A 247 -37.04 -1.07 -9.37
N LYS A 248 -36.97 -2.25 -8.77
CA LYS A 248 -38.11 -3.14 -8.59
C LYS A 248 -39.09 -2.65 -7.52
N TYR A 249 -38.57 -2.21 -6.36
CA TYR A 249 -39.37 -1.92 -5.18
C TYR A 249 -39.65 -0.42 -4.97
N LEU A 250 -38.89 0.48 -5.61
CA LEU A 250 -39.08 1.93 -5.53
C LEU A 250 -39.46 2.46 -6.92
N PRO A 251 -40.75 2.49 -7.28
CA PRO A 251 -41.21 2.71 -8.66
C PRO A 251 -40.87 4.10 -9.22
N TYR A 252 -40.57 5.08 -8.36
CA TYR A 252 -40.20 6.44 -8.75
C TYR A 252 -38.74 6.54 -9.26
N ILE A 253 -37.85 5.59 -8.92
CA ILE A 253 -36.42 5.68 -9.22
C ILE A 253 -36.15 5.62 -10.72
N ARG A 254 -36.79 4.71 -11.46
CA ARG A 254 -36.58 4.59 -12.91
C ARG A 254 -37.00 5.85 -13.67
N PRO A 255 -38.22 6.41 -13.48
CA PRO A 255 -38.59 7.69 -14.07
C PRO A 255 -37.68 8.84 -13.65
N MET A 256 -37.26 8.89 -12.38
CA MET A 256 -36.36 9.93 -11.87
C MET A 256 -35.00 9.89 -12.58
N MET A 257 -34.38 8.71 -12.71
CA MET A 257 -33.11 8.53 -13.42
C MET A 257 -33.21 8.92 -14.89
N LEU A 258 -34.26 8.46 -15.60
CA LEU A 258 -34.46 8.85 -17.00
C LEU A 258 -34.68 10.35 -17.16
N ARG A 259 -35.43 10.98 -16.25
CA ARG A 259 -35.63 12.43 -16.27
C ARG A 259 -34.34 13.19 -15.97
N PHE A 260 -33.49 12.69 -15.07
CA PHE A 260 -32.21 13.31 -14.80
C PHE A 260 -31.35 13.45 -16.07
N PHE A 261 -31.22 12.37 -16.85
CA PHE A 261 -30.37 12.34 -18.04
C PHE A 261 -31.02 12.91 -19.30
N PHE A 262 -32.31 12.68 -19.52
CA PHE A 262 -32.98 13.02 -20.80
C PHE A 262 -33.95 14.21 -20.68
N ALA A 263 -34.37 14.59 -19.48
CA ALA A 263 -35.38 15.62 -19.26
C ALA A 263 -35.06 16.49 -18.03
N HIS A 264 -33.80 16.92 -17.91
CA HIS A 264 -33.22 17.46 -16.68
C HIS A 264 -34.03 18.59 -16.03
N ARG A 265 -34.58 19.51 -16.85
CA ARG A 265 -35.45 20.60 -16.36
C ARG A 265 -36.67 20.07 -15.59
N PHE A 266 -37.33 19.03 -16.11
CA PHE A 266 -38.49 18.43 -15.46
C PHE A 266 -38.10 17.73 -14.16
N PHE A 267 -36.95 17.05 -14.14
CA PHE A 267 -36.39 16.46 -12.92
C PHE A 267 -36.21 17.52 -11.81
N VAL A 268 -35.54 18.63 -12.15
CA VAL A 268 -35.31 19.73 -11.18
C VAL A 268 -36.65 20.32 -10.73
N ASP A 269 -37.58 20.59 -11.65
CA ASP A 269 -38.86 21.17 -11.29
C ASP A 269 -39.70 20.27 -10.38
N ASP A 270 -39.72 18.97 -10.63
CA ASP A 270 -40.49 18.01 -9.82
C ASP A 270 -39.92 17.89 -8.39
N ILE A 271 -38.60 17.91 -8.24
CA ILE A 271 -37.97 17.90 -6.91
C ILE A 271 -38.22 19.23 -6.18
N LEU A 272 -38.02 20.36 -6.85
CA LEU A 272 -38.22 21.67 -6.25
C LEU A 272 -39.67 21.95 -5.87
N GLN A 273 -40.63 21.37 -6.59
CA GLN A 273 -42.07 21.44 -6.25
C GLN A 273 -42.50 20.37 -5.25
N TYR A 274 -41.56 19.57 -4.71
CA TYR A 274 -41.83 18.51 -3.73
C TYR A 274 -42.83 17.45 -4.21
N ARG A 275 -42.84 17.19 -5.53
CA ARG A 275 -43.60 16.09 -6.13
C ARG A 275 -42.93 14.75 -5.84
N GLU A 276 -41.60 14.76 -5.76
CA GLU A 276 -40.78 13.64 -5.28
C GLU A 276 -40.39 13.85 -3.82
N ARG A 277 -40.99 13.07 -2.92
CA ARG A 277 -40.87 13.27 -1.46
C ARG A 277 -39.89 12.30 -0.80
N ALA A 278 -39.63 11.15 -1.44
CA ALA A 278 -38.85 10.07 -0.86
C ALA A 278 -37.35 10.41 -0.91
N ALA A 279 -36.69 10.43 0.25
CA ALA A 279 -35.23 10.54 0.34
C ALA A 279 -34.52 9.20 0.15
N VAL A 280 -35.21 8.08 0.39
CA VAL A 280 -34.61 6.74 0.52
C VAL A 280 -33.77 6.37 -0.71
N GLY A 281 -34.27 6.63 -1.91
CA GLY A 281 -33.54 6.33 -3.15
C GLY A 281 -32.22 7.10 -3.24
N GLY A 282 -32.27 8.42 -3.02
CA GLY A 282 -31.08 9.27 -3.04
C GLY A 282 -30.10 8.93 -1.92
N SER A 283 -30.56 8.67 -0.69
CA SER A 283 -29.69 8.28 0.42
C SER A 283 -28.98 6.95 0.17
N LEU A 284 -29.67 5.95 -0.37
CA LEU A 284 -29.02 4.69 -0.74
C LEU A 284 -28.04 4.87 -1.90
N LEU A 285 -28.29 5.80 -2.81
CA LEU A 285 -27.38 6.11 -3.90
C LEU A 285 -26.12 6.85 -3.42
N MET A 286 -26.22 7.73 -2.42
CA MET A 286 -25.05 8.30 -1.73
C MET A 286 -24.21 7.23 -1.04
N LEU A 287 -24.85 6.27 -0.34
CA LEU A 287 -24.13 5.14 0.25
C LEU A 287 -23.38 4.32 -0.82
N LYS A 288 -23.99 4.11 -1.99
CA LYS A 288 -23.35 3.43 -3.12
C LYS A 288 -22.19 4.26 -3.70
N HIS A 289 -22.34 5.58 -3.81
CA HIS A 289 -21.26 6.48 -4.24
C HIS A 289 -20.05 6.37 -3.32
N ALA A 290 -20.27 6.37 -2.01
CA ALA A 290 -19.22 6.14 -1.02
C ALA A 290 -18.51 4.79 -1.21
N LEU A 291 -19.27 3.69 -1.37
CA LEU A 291 -18.70 2.37 -1.62
C LEU A 291 -17.94 2.30 -2.95
N PHE A 292 -18.46 2.94 -4.01
CA PHE A 292 -17.75 3.07 -5.28
C PHE A 292 -16.45 3.86 -5.14
N GLY A 293 -16.44 4.94 -4.36
CA GLY A 293 -15.23 5.69 -4.06
C GLY A 293 -14.20 4.87 -3.26
N GLY A 294 -14.66 4.00 -2.36
CA GLY A 294 -13.83 2.96 -1.75
C GLY A 294 -13.19 2.04 -2.80
N MET A 295 -13.98 1.54 -3.76
CA MET A 295 -13.45 0.69 -4.85
C MET A 295 -12.44 1.44 -5.72
N VAL A 296 -12.73 2.69 -6.08
CA VAL A 296 -11.83 3.54 -6.88
C VAL A 296 -10.51 3.75 -6.15
N THR A 297 -10.54 4.02 -4.84
CA THR A 297 -9.33 4.21 -4.03
C THR A 297 -8.53 2.92 -3.89
N TYR A 298 -9.19 1.79 -3.68
CA TYR A 298 -8.53 0.48 -3.69
C TYR A 298 -7.80 0.21 -5.01
N LEU A 299 -8.51 0.38 -6.14
CA LEU A 299 -7.96 0.11 -7.46
C LEU A 299 -6.79 1.03 -7.81
N THR A 300 -6.91 2.32 -7.49
CA THR A 300 -5.83 3.29 -7.72
C THR A 300 -4.65 3.03 -6.78
N GLY A 301 -4.89 2.69 -5.52
CA GLY A 301 -3.85 2.26 -4.58
C GLY A 301 -3.07 1.06 -5.09
N ARG A 302 -3.74 0.02 -5.58
CA ARG A 302 -3.12 -1.18 -6.19
C ARG A 302 -2.31 -0.90 -7.46
N ILE A 303 -2.54 0.24 -8.11
CA ILE A 303 -1.79 0.66 -9.31
C ILE A 303 -0.59 1.53 -8.92
N LEU A 304 -0.77 2.39 -7.92
CA LEU A 304 0.20 3.44 -7.59
C LEU A 304 1.19 3.02 -6.50
N LEU A 305 0.79 2.12 -5.60
CA LEU A 305 1.59 1.71 -4.44
C LEU A 305 1.96 0.23 -4.60
N SER A 306 3.19 -0.10 -4.25
CA SER A 306 3.61 -1.46 -3.91
C SER A 306 3.12 -1.84 -2.51
N GLU A 307 3.34 -3.09 -2.08
CA GLU A 307 2.93 -3.55 -0.75
C GLU A 307 3.75 -2.85 0.35
N GLU A 308 5.03 -2.62 0.09
CA GLU A 308 5.95 -1.84 0.89
C GLU A 308 5.55 -0.36 0.90
N GLY A 309 5.19 0.20 -0.26
CA GLY A 309 4.69 1.56 -0.38
C GLY A 309 3.39 1.79 0.41
N LEU A 310 2.47 0.82 0.38
CA LEU A 310 1.27 0.84 1.20
C LEU A 310 1.61 0.77 2.69
N THR A 311 2.53 -0.12 3.09
CA THR A 311 2.95 -0.25 4.49
C THR A 311 3.56 1.06 4.99
N ALA A 312 4.44 1.68 4.21
CA ALA A 312 5.02 2.99 4.50
C ALA A 312 3.94 4.06 4.74
N LEU A 313 2.90 4.09 3.89
CA LEU A 313 1.78 5.01 4.01
C LEU A 313 0.98 4.77 5.31
N LEU A 314 0.71 3.50 5.64
CA LEU A 314 -0.12 3.12 6.78
C LEU A 314 0.59 3.26 8.13
N GLU A 315 1.90 3.07 8.18
CA GLU A 315 2.70 3.34 9.39
C GLU A 315 2.72 4.83 9.74
N ASN A 316 2.87 5.68 8.73
CA ASN A 316 2.85 7.14 8.91
C ASN A 316 1.43 7.68 9.16
N TYR A 317 0.39 6.99 8.67
CA TYR A 317 -1.02 7.37 8.86
C TYR A 317 -1.87 6.19 9.37
N PRO A 318 -1.72 5.79 10.65
CA PRO A 318 -2.38 4.61 11.21
C PRO A 318 -3.91 4.72 11.22
N LEU A 319 -4.47 5.94 11.14
CA LEU A 319 -5.91 6.17 11.01
C LEU A 319 -6.49 5.58 9.70
N ILE A 320 -5.66 5.37 8.68
CA ILE A 320 -6.07 4.77 7.41
C ILE A 320 -6.10 3.24 7.53
N ALA A 321 -5.32 2.64 8.42
CA ALA A 321 -5.13 1.19 8.60
C ALA A 321 -6.32 0.48 9.30
N ILE A 322 -7.55 0.83 8.94
CA ILE A 322 -8.80 0.35 9.58
C ILE A 322 -8.91 -1.19 9.54
N ALA A 323 -8.36 -1.82 8.50
CA ALA A 323 -8.37 -3.26 8.30
C ALA A 323 -6.94 -3.85 8.26
N GLY A 324 -5.99 -3.21 8.96
CA GLY A 324 -4.58 -3.60 8.99
C GLY A 324 -3.79 -3.10 7.78
N ASN A 325 -2.60 -3.69 7.56
CA ASN A 325 -1.65 -3.30 6.50
C ASN A 325 -2.00 -3.92 5.14
N GLN A 326 -3.25 -3.74 4.71
CA GLN A 326 -3.78 -4.30 3.48
C GLN A 326 -4.52 -3.23 2.67
N TYR A 327 -4.53 -3.37 1.34
CA TYR A 327 -5.20 -2.40 0.45
C TYR A 327 -6.68 -2.20 0.77
N ILE A 328 -7.34 -3.20 1.36
CA ILE A 328 -8.75 -3.12 1.80
C ILE A 328 -8.96 -2.00 2.85
N SER A 329 -7.92 -1.60 3.58
CA SER A 329 -7.95 -0.43 4.47
C SER A 329 -8.23 0.87 3.71
N LEU A 330 -7.62 1.05 2.53
CA LEU A 330 -7.89 2.21 1.67
C LEU A 330 -9.35 2.25 1.20
N PHE A 331 -9.94 1.08 0.91
CA PHE A 331 -11.35 0.97 0.55
C PHE A 331 -12.26 1.50 1.67
N PHE A 332 -12.08 1.00 2.89
CA PHE A 332 -12.93 1.38 4.02
C PHE A 332 -12.74 2.84 4.42
N PHE A 333 -11.49 3.30 4.47
CA PHE A 333 -11.18 4.69 4.80
C PHE A 333 -11.80 5.66 3.79
N ALA A 334 -11.62 5.42 2.50
CA ALA A 334 -12.18 6.29 1.46
C ALA A 334 -13.71 6.24 1.43
N ALA A 335 -14.33 5.07 1.58
CA ALA A 335 -15.78 4.97 1.65
C ALA A 335 -16.34 5.75 2.84
N LEU A 336 -15.71 5.66 4.02
CA LEU A 336 -16.11 6.43 5.19
C LEU A 336 -15.93 7.94 4.98
N LEU A 337 -14.78 8.35 4.44
CA LEU A 337 -14.48 9.76 4.16
C LEU A 337 -15.48 10.36 3.16
N ILE A 338 -15.80 9.65 2.08
CA ILE A 338 -16.77 10.09 1.06
C ILE A 338 -18.17 10.17 1.65
N LEU A 339 -18.56 9.20 2.48
CA LEU A 339 -19.87 9.26 3.15
C LEU A 339 -19.99 10.48 4.08
N ILE A 340 -18.95 10.78 4.86
CA ILE A 340 -18.94 11.95 5.76
C ILE A 340 -19.01 13.25 4.96
N THR A 341 -18.23 13.37 3.90
CA THR A 341 -18.19 14.56 3.04
C THR A 341 -19.49 14.75 2.26
N ASP A 342 -20.14 13.67 1.84
CA ASP A 342 -21.49 13.68 1.27
C ASP A 342 -22.53 14.20 2.28
N LEU A 343 -22.48 13.76 3.54
CA LEU A 343 -23.36 14.27 4.59
C LEU A 343 -23.15 15.77 4.83
N ILE A 344 -21.90 16.21 4.95
CA ILE A 344 -21.56 17.64 5.07
C ILE A 344 -22.09 18.43 3.88
N SER A 345 -21.92 17.89 2.66
CA SER A 345 -22.39 18.50 1.42
C SER A 345 -23.90 18.71 1.41
N ILE A 346 -24.68 17.71 1.84
CA ILE A 346 -26.14 17.84 1.94
C ILE A 346 -26.54 18.94 2.92
N PHE A 347 -25.94 18.99 4.11
CA PHE A 347 -26.24 20.05 5.08
C PHE A 347 -25.84 21.43 4.55
N TRP A 348 -24.68 21.53 3.91
CA TRP A 348 -24.19 22.77 3.32
C TRP A 348 -25.08 23.25 2.18
N LEU A 349 -25.60 22.36 1.33
CA LEU A 349 -26.57 22.74 0.29
C LEU A 349 -27.93 23.16 0.87
N TYR A 350 -28.36 22.55 1.98
CA TYR A 350 -29.66 22.76 2.60
C TYR A 350 -29.74 24.08 3.39
N LEU A 351 -28.76 24.36 4.26
CA LEU A 351 -28.81 25.48 5.20
C LEU A 351 -29.00 26.87 4.53
N PRO A 352 -28.30 27.23 3.43
CA PRO A 352 -28.51 28.50 2.77
C PRO A 352 -29.73 28.50 1.82
N ALA A 353 -30.34 27.33 1.55
CA ALA A 353 -31.41 27.18 0.58
C ALA A 353 -32.80 27.53 1.14
N LYS A 354 -33.12 28.84 1.21
CA LYS A 354 -34.41 29.32 1.76
C LYS A 354 -35.66 28.86 1.01
N ASN A 355 -35.54 28.35 -0.22
CA ASN A 355 -36.63 27.85 -1.05
C ASN A 355 -36.89 26.35 -0.89
N LEU A 356 -36.02 25.62 -0.18
CA LEU A 356 -36.15 24.18 0.05
C LEU A 356 -36.69 23.94 1.45
N ASN A 357 -37.84 23.30 1.54
CA ASN A 357 -38.51 23.04 2.81
C ASN A 357 -38.15 21.67 3.39
N HIS A 358 -37.56 20.78 2.57
CA HIS A 358 -37.31 19.40 2.95
C HIS A 358 -35.92 18.95 2.48
N LEU A 359 -35.19 18.29 3.38
CA LEU A 359 -33.87 17.73 3.09
C LEU A 359 -33.87 16.73 1.93
N SER A 360 -34.98 16.01 1.73
CA SER A 360 -35.14 15.08 0.61
C SER A 360 -35.01 15.73 -0.77
N GLN A 361 -35.32 17.03 -0.88
CA GLN A 361 -35.12 17.78 -2.12
C GLN A 361 -33.64 17.91 -2.46
N VAL A 362 -32.82 18.24 -1.46
CA VAL A 362 -31.36 18.37 -1.62
C VAL A 362 -30.73 17.01 -1.92
N ILE A 363 -31.11 15.98 -1.16
CA ILE A 363 -30.61 14.61 -1.34
C ILE A 363 -30.87 14.12 -2.77
N ASN A 364 -32.09 14.30 -3.28
CA ASN A 364 -32.42 13.85 -4.63
C ASN A 364 -31.74 14.68 -5.73
N LEU A 365 -31.56 15.99 -5.54
CA LEU A 365 -30.81 16.84 -6.49
C LEU A 365 -29.32 16.46 -6.53
N TYR A 366 -28.73 16.15 -5.37
CA TYR A 366 -27.32 15.79 -5.23
C TYR A 366 -27.03 14.39 -5.78
N ALA A 367 -27.81 13.40 -5.37
CA ALA A 367 -27.53 12.00 -5.69
C ALA A 367 -27.73 11.64 -7.17
N GLY A 368 -28.49 12.43 -7.95
CA GLY A 368 -28.82 12.10 -9.34
C GLY A 368 -27.62 11.82 -10.25
N SER A 369 -26.49 12.51 -10.02
CA SER A 369 -25.26 12.31 -10.82
C SER A 369 -24.60 10.95 -10.59
N PHE A 370 -24.77 10.35 -9.41
CA PHE A 370 -24.10 9.11 -9.00
C PHE A 370 -24.60 7.85 -9.70
N TYR A 371 -25.66 7.94 -10.51
CA TYR A 371 -25.99 6.86 -11.45
C TYR A 371 -24.87 6.61 -12.47
N LEU A 372 -24.05 7.63 -12.78
CA LEU A 372 -22.90 7.47 -13.67
C LEU A 372 -21.82 6.57 -13.08
N ASP A 373 -21.70 6.50 -11.74
CA ASP A 373 -20.69 5.70 -11.06
C ASP A 373 -20.84 4.21 -11.36
N PHE A 374 -22.08 3.74 -11.53
CA PHE A 374 -22.34 2.35 -11.92
C PHE A 374 -21.66 1.98 -13.22
N ILE A 375 -21.75 2.84 -14.24
CA ILE A 375 -21.12 2.59 -15.54
C ILE A 375 -19.61 2.76 -15.41
N LEU A 376 -19.18 3.85 -14.78
CA LEU A 376 -17.78 4.23 -14.67
C LEU A 376 -16.97 3.21 -13.88
N VAL A 377 -17.40 2.86 -12.67
CA VAL A 377 -16.67 1.94 -11.79
C VAL A 377 -16.78 0.50 -12.26
N THR A 378 -17.89 0.09 -12.90
CA THR A 378 -17.94 -1.21 -13.59
C THR A 378 -16.87 -1.29 -14.67
N PHE A 379 -16.80 -0.28 -15.54
CA PHE A 379 -15.80 -0.26 -16.61
C PHE A 379 -14.37 -0.20 -16.06
N MET A 380 -14.15 0.58 -14.99
CA MET A 380 -12.86 0.67 -14.29
C MET A 380 -12.44 -0.68 -13.70
N ALA A 381 -13.32 -1.34 -12.95
CA ALA A 381 -13.05 -2.64 -12.34
C ALA A 381 -12.81 -3.72 -13.40
N THR A 382 -13.62 -3.77 -14.47
CA THR A 382 -13.41 -4.71 -15.58
C THR A 382 -12.08 -4.45 -16.29
N SER A 383 -11.73 -3.18 -16.53
CA SER A 383 -10.45 -2.81 -17.17
C SER A 383 -9.26 -3.25 -16.31
N PHE A 384 -9.32 -3.03 -15.00
CA PHE A 384 -8.29 -3.46 -14.06
C PHE A 384 -8.13 -4.99 -14.05
N LEU A 385 -9.24 -5.73 -13.93
CA LEU A 385 -9.21 -7.20 -13.89
C LEU A 385 -8.80 -7.84 -15.22
N ALA A 386 -9.08 -7.16 -16.34
CA ALA A 386 -8.63 -7.58 -17.67
C ALA A 386 -7.16 -7.24 -17.95
N GLY A 387 -6.44 -6.62 -16.99
CA GLY A 387 -5.05 -6.22 -17.17
C GLY A 387 -4.86 -5.11 -18.21
N TRP A 388 -5.84 -4.23 -18.40
CA TRP A 388 -5.73 -3.09 -19.31
C TRP A 388 -4.79 -2.02 -18.75
N SER A 389 -4.43 -1.04 -19.59
CA SER A 389 -3.48 0.02 -19.24
C SER A 389 -3.82 0.72 -17.90
N PRO A 390 -2.86 0.83 -16.96
CA PRO A 390 -3.06 1.55 -15.70
C PRO A 390 -3.50 3.01 -15.90
N ILE A 391 -3.00 3.67 -16.96
CA ILE A 391 -3.35 5.06 -17.29
C ILE A 391 -4.85 5.22 -17.55
N LEU A 392 -5.50 4.22 -18.17
CA LEU A 392 -6.94 4.23 -18.38
C LEU A 392 -7.69 4.18 -17.04
N VAL A 393 -7.29 3.28 -16.14
CA VAL A 393 -7.91 3.14 -14.81
C VAL A 393 -7.75 4.42 -13.99
N LEU A 394 -6.56 5.03 -14.00
CA LEU A 394 -6.30 6.32 -13.35
C LEU A 394 -7.12 7.47 -13.98
N SER A 395 -7.30 7.47 -15.30
CA SER A 395 -8.13 8.46 -15.99
C SER A 395 -9.61 8.33 -15.60
N LEU A 396 -10.12 7.11 -15.48
CA LEU A 396 -11.47 6.84 -15.01
C LEU A 396 -11.65 7.27 -13.54
N ALA A 397 -10.63 7.08 -12.69
CA ALA A 397 -10.62 7.60 -11.33
C ALA A 397 -10.68 9.14 -11.28
N ALA A 398 -9.94 9.82 -12.15
CA ALA A 398 -10.02 11.28 -12.26
C ALA A 398 -11.43 11.75 -12.70
N ILE A 399 -12.07 11.02 -13.63
CA ILE A 399 -13.46 11.28 -14.04
C ILE A 399 -14.42 11.05 -12.86
N PHE A 400 -14.20 10.04 -12.02
CA PHE A 400 -15.01 9.79 -10.83
C PHE A 400 -14.96 10.98 -9.86
N VAL A 401 -13.76 11.48 -9.55
CA VAL A 401 -13.58 12.67 -8.70
C VAL A 401 -14.24 13.91 -9.33
N LEU A 402 -14.15 14.06 -10.65
CA LEU A 402 -14.82 15.15 -11.35
C LEU A 402 -16.35 15.06 -11.27
N ILE A 403 -16.93 13.87 -11.43
CA ILE A 403 -18.38 13.64 -11.25
C ILE A 403 -18.79 14.02 -9.83
N TRP A 404 -18.01 13.62 -8.83
CA TRP A 404 -18.27 13.96 -7.44
C TRP A 404 -18.27 15.47 -7.20
N PHE A 405 -17.24 16.17 -7.67
CA PHE A 405 -17.17 17.65 -7.61
C PHE A 405 -18.34 18.32 -8.35
N LEU A 406 -18.69 17.83 -9.55
CA LEU A 406 -19.77 18.37 -10.34
C LEU A 406 -21.15 18.11 -9.71
N ALA A 407 -21.34 16.98 -9.02
CA ALA A 407 -22.61 16.65 -8.37
C ALA A 407 -23.04 17.73 -7.36
N TYR A 408 -22.11 18.19 -6.52
CA TYR A 408 -22.35 19.29 -5.58
C TYR A 408 -22.74 20.58 -6.33
N ASN A 409 -21.94 20.98 -7.30
CA ASN A 409 -22.12 22.24 -8.01
C ASN A 409 -23.39 22.26 -8.86
N LEU A 410 -23.75 21.14 -9.49
CA LEU A 410 -24.99 20.98 -10.23
C LEU A 410 -26.20 21.03 -9.28
N ALA A 411 -26.13 20.38 -8.13
CA ALA A 411 -27.20 20.43 -7.13
C ALA A 411 -27.42 21.86 -6.61
N ALA A 412 -26.35 22.58 -6.28
CA ALA A 412 -26.41 24.00 -5.92
C ALA A 412 -27.01 24.85 -7.06
N PHE A 413 -26.50 24.70 -8.28
CA PHE A 413 -27.02 25.45 -9.42
C PHE A 413 -28.52 25.23 -9.62
N ASN A 414 -28.96 23.96 -9.56
CA ASN A 414 -30.35 23.57 -9.71
C ASN A 414 -31.24 24.11 -8.58
N ALA A 415 -30.79 24.02 -7.33
CA ALA A 415 -31.48 24.59 -6.17
C ALA A 415 -31.68 26.11 -6.31
N SER A 416 -30.70 26.81 -6.91
CA SER A 416 -30.71 28.26 -7.07
C SER A 416 -31.81 28.80 -8.00
N THR A 417 -32.36 27.95 -8.88
CA THR A 417 -33.28 28.37 -9.96
C THR A 417 -34.58 29.02 -9.46
N LYS A 418 -35.03 28.70 -8.24
CA LYS A 418 -36.26 29.26 -7.64
C LYS A 418 -36.01 30.27 -6.50
N MET A 419 -34.78 30.76 -6.35
CA MET A 419 -34.40 31.65 -5.23
C MET A 419 -34.63 33.15 -5.49
N GLY A 420 -34.98 33.54 -6.72
CA GLY A 420 -35.23 34.94 -7.06
C GLY A 420 -34.02 35.84 -6.71
N GLN A 421 -34.26 36.86 -5.88
CA GLN A 421 -33.25 37.84 -5.48
C GLN A 421 -32.11 37.25 -4.63
N ASN A 422 -32.32 36.13 -3.93
CA ASN A 422 -31.29 35.50 -3.08
C ASN A 422 -30.35 34.56 -3.87
N ARG A 423 -30.56 34.39 -5.18
CA ARG A 423 -29.82 33.44 -6.01
C ARG A 423 -28.31 33.64 -5.95
N THR A 424 -27.84 34.88 -6.10
CA THR A 424 -26.40 35.18 -6.12
C THR A 424 -25.75 34.87 -4.77
N THR A 425 -26.39 35.27 -3.67
CA THR A 425 -25.90 34.98 -2.31
C THR A 425 -25.82 33.48 -2.06
N TYR A 426 -26.83 32.72 -2.49
CA TYR A 426 -26.81 31.26 -2.35
C TYR A 426 -25.67 30.61 -3.16
N LEU A 427 -25.50 31.00 -4.43
CA LEU A 427 -24.43 30.46 -5.28
C LEU A 427 -23.04 30.82 -4.75
N LEU A 428 -22.86 32.02 -4.18
CA LEU A 428 -21.62 32.41 -3.51
C LEU A 428 -21.34 31.52 -2.29
N LEU A 429 -22.35 31.31 -1.43
CA LEU A 429 -22.22 30.50 -0.21
C LEU A 429 -22.09 28.99 -0.47
N THR A 430 -22.50 28.52 -1.65
CA THR A 430 -22.41 27.10 -2.05
C THR A 430 -21.27 26.90 -3.02
N ILE A 431 -21.48 27.10 -4.33
CA ILE A 431 -20.46 26.88 -5.38
C ILE A 431 -19.18 27.68 -5.11
N GLY A 432 -19.32 28.97 -4.80
CA GLY A 432 -18.17 29.84 -4.55
C GLY A 432 -17.33 29.38 -3.37
N LEU A 433 -17.95 29.19 -2.21
CA LEU A 433 -17.28 28.74 -1.00
C LEU A 433 -16.78 27.28 -1.10
N HIS A 434 -17.53 26.38 -1.75
CA HIS A 434 -17.10 25.00 -2.01
C HIS A 434 -15.84 24.96 -2.88
N THR A 435 -15.80 25.75 -3.96
CA THR A 435 -14.62 25.86 -4.82
C THR A 435 -13.42 26.46 -4.05
N LEU A 436 -13.66 27.48 -3.22
CA LEU A 436 -12.62 28.08 -2.39
C LEU A 436 -12.06 27.08 -1.36
N VAL A 437 -12.93 26.33 -0.68
CA VAL A 437 -12.54 25.29 0.29
C VAL A 437 -11.74 24.19 -0.39
N LEU A 438 -12.15 23.75 -1.58
CA LEU A 438 -11.40 22.75 -2.34
C LEU A 438 -10.01 23.27 -2.75
N ILE A 439 -9.92 24.50 -3.25
CA ILE A 439 -8.63 25.12 -3.61
C ILE A 439 -7.75 25.24 -2.36
N LEU A 440 -8.30 25.71 -1.24
CA LEU A 440 -7.56 25.82 0.01
C LEU A 440 -7.07 24.45 0.50
N PHE A 441 -7.93 23.42 0.43
CA PHE A 441 -7.55 22.05 0.75
C PHE A 441 -6.40 21.56 -0.13
N LEU A 442 -6.48 21.75 -1.44
CA LEU A 442 -5.41 21.39 -2.37
C LEU A 442 -4.12 22.16 -2.07
N VAL A 443 -4.20 23.47 -1.80
CA VAL A 443 -3.03 24.27 -1.44
C VAL A 443 -2.41 23.75 -0.15
N VAL A 444 -3.20 23.50 0.90
CA VAL A 444 -2.70 22.94 2.17
C VAL A 444 -2.08 21.56 1.93
N PHE A 445 -2.75 20.68 1.20
CA PHE A 445 -2.27 19.33 0.88
C PHE A 445 -0.92 19.35 0.13
N PHE A 446 -0.76 20.24 -0.85
CA PHE A 446 0.50 20.36 -1.60
C PHE A 446 1.58 21.19 -0.91
N THR A 447 1.25 21.99 0.11
CA THR A 447 2.23 22.77 0.88
C THR A 447 2.66 22.08 2.17
N GLN A 448 1.85 21.16 2.71
CA GLN A 448 2.22 20.36 3.87
C GLN A 448 3.30 19.34 3.48
N THR A 449 4.52 19.59 3.96
CA THR A 449 5.70 18.80 3.59
C THR A 449 5.60 17.35 4.03
N ASP A 450 4.95 17.07 5.15
CA ASP A 450 4.94 15.73 5.76
C ASP A 450 4.11 14.76 4.90
N VAL A 451 2.89 15.16 4.53
CA VAL A 451 2.00 14.37 3.66
C VAL A 451 2.67 14.10 2.32
N LEU A 452 3.30 15.12 1.73
CA LEU A 452 3.98 14.97 0.46
C LEU A 452 5.23 14.08 0.56
N GLN A 453 5.99 14.15 1.66
CA GLN A 453 7.16 13.29 1.88
C GLN A 453 6.74 11.83 2.02
N VAL A 454 5.73 11.53 2.83
CA VAL A 454 5.20 10.17 3.00
C VAL A 454 4.65 9.63 1.68
N LEU A 455 3.89 10.44 0.92
CA LEU A 455 3.40 10.01 -0.39
C LEU A 455 4.53 9.76 -1.39
N LYS A 456 5.57 10.61 -1.39
CA LYS A 456 6.75 10.39 -2.24
C LYS A 456 7.48 9.11 -1.85
N LEU A 457 7.64 8.85 -0.55
CA LEU A 457 8.24 7.62 -0.05
C LEU A 457 7.44 6.41 -0.50
N ALA A 458 6.14 6.41 -0.23
CA ALA A 458 5.21 5.33 -0.57
C ALA A 458 5.12 5.05 -2.09
N LEU A 459 5.33 6.07 -2.94
CA LEU A 459 5.34 5.92 -4.40
C LEU A 459 6.72 5.55 -4.98
N SER A 460 7.78 5.67 -4.18
CA SER A 460 9.15 5.35 -4.60
C SER A 460 9.56 3.91 -4.29
N LEU A 461 8.93 3.35 -3.26
CA LEU A 461 8.91 1.92 -2.96
C LEU A 461 7.92 1.24 -3.89
#